data_AF-A0A814SGR8-F1
#
_entry.id   AF-A0A814SGR8-F1
#
_cell.length_a   1.000
_cell.length_b   1.000
_cell.length_c   1.000
_cell.angle_alpha   90.00
_cell.angle_beta   90.00
_cell.angle_gamma   90.00
#
_symmetry.space_group_name_H-M   'P 1'
#
loop_
_entity.id
_entity.type
_entity.pdbx_description
1 polymer ?
#
loop_
_entity_poly.entity_id
_entity_poly.type
_entity_poly.pdbx_seq_one_letter_code
_entity_poly.pdbx_strand_id
1 'polypeptide(L)'
;MDKTKAYKCLDTEDPLPDLIRLELAHLYYLPKAHKPGTHLRPITSDLKHSIIKISKFLDELLRPLFDKMASKTTVTSGFELIKQSQEWSKNNMCQETLFCTIDVADLYTMVPQTEGVL
;
A
#
# COMPACT_ATOMS: atom_id res chain seq x y z
N MET A 1 34.60 -5.99 10.42
CA MET A 1 33.53 -6.19 9.42
C MET A 1 34.00 -5.53 8.14
N ASP A 2 34.28 -6.34 7.11
CA ASP A 2 34.67 -5.82 5.80
C ASP A 2 33.49 -5.09 5.15
N LYS A 3 33.71 -3.82 4.78
CA LYS A 3 32.72 -3.02 4.06
C LYS A 3 32.53 -3.65 2.68
N THR A 4 31.30 -4.06 2.37
CA THR A 4 30.94 -4.60 1.06
C THR A 4 31.29 -3.60 -0.05
N LYS A 5 31.79 -4.10 -1.18
CA LYS A 5 32.31 -3.31 -2.32
C LYS A 5 31.28 -2.40 -3.02
N ALA A 6 30.05 -2.30 -2.50
CA ALA A 6 28.97 -1.48 -3.06
C ALA A 6 29.20 0.03 -2.87
N TYR A 7 30.05 0.44 -1.92
CA TYR A 7 30.29 1.85 -1.60
C TYR A 7 31.48 2.48 -2.36
N LYS A 8 32.05 1.78 -3.34
CA LYS A 8 33.28 2.21 -4.04
C LYS A 8 33.06 3.37 -5.03
N CYS A 9 31.82 3.83 -5.20
CA CYS A 9 31.41 4.83 -6.18
C CYS A 9 31.13 6.22 -5.56
N LEU A 10 31.47 6.42 -4.29
CA LEU A 10 31.25 7.68 -3.59
C LEU A 10 32.64 8.17 -3.15
N ASP A 11 32.95 9.42 -3.45
CA ASP A 11 34.24 10.07 -3.20
C ASP A 11 34.72 9.89 -1.74
N THR A 12 35.96 10.31 -1.45
CA THR A 12 36.59 10.17 -0.12
C THR A 12 35.86 10.84 1.05
N GLU A 13 34.77 11.57 0.78
CA GLU A 13 33.85 12.07 1.79
C GLU A 13 32.63 11.15 1.89
N ASP A 14 32.27 10.77 3.12
CA ASP A 14 31.07 9.99 3.40
C ASP A 14 29.84 10.80 2.95
N PRO A 15 29.14 10.40 1.87
CA PRO A 15 28.10 11.22 1.25
C PRO A 15 26.82 11.29 2.08
N LEU A 16 26.71 10.49 3.15
CA LEU A 16 25.50 10.34 3.94
C LEU A 16 25.83 10.27 5.45
N PRO A 17 26.21 11.38 6.10
CA PRO A 17 26.37 11.43 7.56
C PRO A 17 25.10 11.03 8.33
N ASP A 18 23.93 11.10 7.67
CA ASP A 18 22.63 10.69 8.20
C ASP A 18 22.40 9.18 8.23
N LEU A 19 23.24 8.36 7.57
CA LEU A 19 23.09 6.89 7.57
C LEU A 19 23.32 6.26 8.96
N ILE A 20 23.94 7.01 9.87
CA ILE A 20 24.19 6.62 11.27
C ILE A 20 22.87 6.58 12.09
N ARG A 21 21.76 7.13 11.57
CA ARG A 21 20.43 7.13 12.23
C ARG A 21 19.40 6.21 11.56
N LEU A 22 19.83 5.10 10.97
CA LEU A 22 18.91 4.10 10.42
C LEU A 22 18.49 3.10 11.50
N GLU A 23 17.20 3.14 11.85
CA GLU A 23 16.56 2.10 12.66
C GLU A 23 15.98 1.03 11.72
N LEU A 24 16.07 -0.25 12.12
CA LEU A 24 15.41 -1.35 11.40
C LEU A 24 13.90 -1.24 11.54
N ALA A 25 13.15 -1.73 10.55
CA ALA A 25 11.71 -1.79 10.63
C ALA A 25 11.28 -2.70 11.79
N HIS A 26 10.37 -2.22 12.63
CA HIS A 26 9.85 -2.98 13.77
C HIS A 26 8.48 -3.58 13.43
N LEU A 27 8.30 -4.86 13.74
CA LEU A 27 7.02 -5.55 13.62
C LEU A 27 6.19 -5.35 14.88
N TYR A 28 4.99 -4.80 14.72
CA TYR A 28 4.00 -4.63 15.79
C TYR A 28 2.74 -5.43 15.48
N TYR A 29 1.99 -5.74 16.53
CA TYR A 29 0.70 -6.42 16.44
C TYR A 29 -0.39 -5.53 17.04
N LEU A 30 -1.26 -4.98 16.20
CA LEU A 30 -2.38 -4.15 16.64
C LEU A 30 -3.59 -5.02 17.01
N PRO A 31 -4.16 -4.90 18.22
CA PRO A 31 -5.37 -5.61 18.59
C PRO A 31 -6.55 -5.33 17.66
N LYS A 32 -7.25 -6.39 17.25
CA LYS A 32 -8.49 -6.31 16.45
C LYS A 32 -9.69 -6.82 17.27
N ALA A 33 -9.93 -6.17 18.41
CA ALA A 33 -10.93 -6.59 19.42
C ALA A 33 -12.36 -6.83 18.88
N HIS A 34 -12.73 -6.23 17.74
CA HIS A 34 -14.03 -6.41 17.11
C HIS A 34 -14.13 -7.62 16.16
N LYS A 35 -13.04 -8.36 15.89
CA LYS A 35 -13.04 -9.54 15.02
C LYS A 35 -12.98 -10.82 15.86
N PRO A 36 -14.00 -11.70 15.83
CA PRO A 36 -13.97 -12.98 16.53
C PRO A 36 -12.82 -13.86 16.01
N GLY A 37 -11.99 -14.41 16.89
CA GLY A 37 -10.90 -15.34 16.53
C GLY A 37 -9.65 -14.71 15.91
N THR A 38 -9.70 -13.47 15.41
CA THR A 38 -8.54 -12.74 14.88
C THR A 38 -8.07 -11.69 15.87
N HIS A 39 -7.13 -12.05 16.73
CA HIS A 39 -6.74 -11.19 17.84
C HIS A 39 -5.91 -9.97 17.41
N LEU A 40 -5.14 -10.06 16.32
CA LEU A 40 -4.09 -9.11 16.00
C LEU A 40 -3.96 -8.83 14.49
N ARG A 41 -3.58 -7.60 14.12
CA ARG A 41 -3.13 -7.21 12.78
C ARG A 41 -1.62 -6.92 12.84
N PRO A 42 -0.76 -7.72 12.18
CA PRO A 42 0.65 -7.39 12.06
C PRO A 42 0.83 -6.14 11.20
N ILE A 43 1.70 -5.23 11.63
CA ILE A 43 2.11 -4.03 10.89
C ILE A 43 3.61 -3.81 11.06
N THR A 44 4.27 -3.26 10.05
CA THR A 44 5.65 -2.76 10.17
C THR A 44 5.63 -1.27 10.43
N SER A 45 6.46 -0.81 11.37
CA SER A 45 6.73 0.62 11.56
C SER A 45 7.99 0.98 10.81
N ASP A 46 7.84 1.84 9.81
CA ASP A 46 8.95 2.37 9.01
C ASP A 46 9.42 3.73 9.52
N LEU A 47 9.02 4.16 10.73
CA LEU A 47 9.37 5.47 11.28
C LEU A 47 10.90 5.66 11.28
N LYS A 48 11.39 6.74 10.65
CA LYS A 48 12.82 7.04 10.44
C LYS A 48 13.60 6.02 9.60
N HIS A 49 12.94 5.07 8.95
CA HIS A 49 13.59 4.13 8.04
C HIS A 49 13.88 4.79 6.68
N SER A 50 15.02 4.45 6.07
CA SER A 50 15.37 4.88 4.70
C SER A 50 14.35 4.45 3.64
N ILE A 51 13.55 3.42 3.94
CA ILE A 51 12.59 2.83 3.01
C ILE A 51 11.46 3.82 2.73
N ILE A 52 11.09 4.71 3.65
CA ILE A 52 10.04 5.72 3.41
C ILE A 52 10.36 6.58 2.17
N LYS A 53 11.62 7.03 2.03
CA LYS A 53 12.03 7.86 0.89
C LYS A 53 11.99 7.07 -0.42
N ILE A 54 12.39 5.80 -0.38
CA ILE A 54 12.33 4.90 -1.52
C ILE A 54 10.88 4.61 -1.91
N SER A 55 10.01 4.28 -0.96
CA SER A 55 8.58 4.04 -1.18
C SER A 55 7.90 5.27 -1.76
N LYS A 56 8.23 6.48 -1.27
CA LYS A 56 7.72 7.73 -1.83
C LYS A 56 8.17 7.94 -3.28
N PHE A 57 9.46 7.74 -3.55
CA PHE A 57 9.99 7.84 -4.91
C PHE A 57 9.33 6.83 -5.87
N LEU A 58 9.13 5.59 -5.43
CA LEU A 58 8.42 4.57 -6.20
C LEU A 58 6.95 4.95 -6.41
N ASP A 59 6.26 5.48 -5.40
CA ASP A 59 4.88 5.98 -5.54
C ASP A 59 4.79 7.08 -6.61
N GLU A 60 5.71 8.05 -6.58
CA GLU A 60 5.77 9.14 -7.56
C GLU A 60 5.98 8.62 -8.99
N LEU A 61 6.80 7.57 -9.17
CA LEU A 61 7.01 6.92 -10.47
C LEU A 61 5.81 6.09 -10.94
N LEU A 62 5.15 5.38 -10.03
CA LEU A 62 4.05 4.48 -10.34
C LEU A 62 2.71 5.21 -10.48
N ARG A 63 2.54 6.37 -9.83
CA ARG A 63 1.29 7.14 -9.82
C ARG A 63 0.75 7.43 -11.22
N PRO A 64 1.54 7.92 -12.20
CA PRO A 64 1.02 8.19 -13.54
C PRO A 64 0.53 6.92 -14.25
N LEU A 65 1.18 5.78 -14.00
CA LEU A 65 0.77 4.48 -14.56
C LEU A 65 -0.54 4.00 -13.93
N PHE A 66 -0.65 4.13 -12.61
CA PHE A 66 -1.87 3.84 -11.87
C PHE A 66 -3.04 4.70 -12.38
N ASP A 67 -2.85 6.01 -12.51
CA ASP A 67 -3.90 6.92 -12.98
C ASP A 67 -4.35 6.59 -14.41
N LYS A 68 -3.42 6.17 -15.28
CA LYS A 68 -3.75 5.73 -16.65
C LYS A 68 -4.55 4.43 -16.69
N MET A 69 -4.22 3.46 -15.84
CA MET A 69 -4.81 2.11 -15.90
C MET A 69 -6.05 1.96 -15.03
N ALA A 70 -6.05 2.58 -13.84
CA ALA A 70 -7.00 2.29 -12.78
C ALA A 70 -8.03 3.40 -12.55
N SER A 71 -7.91 4.57 -13.20
CA SER A 71 -8.87 5.69 -13.04
C SER A 71 -10.30 5.33 -13.43
N LYS A 72 -10.49 4.35 -14.31
CA LYS A 72 -11.84 3.89 -14.73
C LYS A 72 -12.46 2.86 -13.80
N THR A 73 -11.67 2.18 -12.99
CA THR A 73 -12.10 1.03 -12.18
C THR A 73 -11.96 1.28 -10.68
N THR A 74 -11.20 2.31 -10.29
CA THR A 74 -10.97 2.67 -8.90
C THR A 74 -11.86 3.83 -8.52
N VAL A 75 -12.56 3.68 -7.40
CA VAL A 75 -13.27 4.79 -6.76
C VAL A 75 -12.38 5.39 -5.68
N THR A 76 -12.15 6.70 -5.74
CA THR A 76 -11.18 7.38 -4.86
C THR A 76 -11.80 7.93 -3.58
N SER A 77 -13.13 8.10 -3.56
CA SER A 77 -13.85 8.62 -2.40
C SER A 77 -15.23 8.01 -2.23
N GLY A 78 -15.72 7.96 -0.98
CA GLY A 78 -17.08 7.48 -0.71
C GLY A 78 -18.17 8.36 -1.34
N PHE A 79 -17.92 9.67 -1.47
CA PHE A 79 -18.85 10.57 -2.15
C PHE A 79 -18.98 10.24 -3.64
N GLU A 80 -17.86 9.97 -4.30
CA GLU A 80 -17.83 9.54 -5.70
C GLU A 80 -18.58 8.21 -5.87
N LEU A 81 -18.37 7.24 -4.97
CA LEU A 81 -19.08 5.96 -5.01
C LEU A 81 -20.60 6.15 -4.95
N ILE A 82 -21.09 6.96 -4.01
CA ILE A 82 -22.52 7.21 -3.84
C ILE A 82 -23.09 7.89 -5.08
N LYS A 83 -22.39 8.91 -5.60
CA LYS A 83 -22.82 9.64 -6.80
C LYS A 83 -22.92 8.69 -8.00
N GLN A 84 -21.87 7.91 -8.28
CA GLN A 84 -21.86 6.96 -9.39
C GLN A 84 -22.96 5.89 -9.23
N SER A 85 -23.19 5.40 -8.00
CA SER A 85 -24.25 4.42 -7.72
C SER A 85 -25.64 5.01 -7.96
N GLN A 86 -25.88 6.26 -7.57
CA GLN A 86 -27.14 6.97 -7.83
C GLN A 86 -27.37 7.27 -9.31
N GLU A 87 -26.32 7.57 -10.06
CA GLU A 87 -26.42 7.77 -11.51
C GLU A 87 -26.71 6.45 -12.22
N TRP A 88 -26.02 5.37 -11.81
CA TRP A 88 -26.26 4.03 -12.34
C TRP A 88 -27.68 3.54 -12.06
N SER A 89 -28.21 3.78 -10.84
CA SER A 89 -29.53 3.27 -10.44
C SER A 89 -30.68 3.86 -11.25
N LYS A 90 -30.55 5.10 -11.75
CA LYS A 90 -31.59 5.77 -12.58
C LYS A 90 -31.97 4.98 -13.83
N ASN A 91 -31.01 4.28 -14.42
CA ASN A 91 -31.20 3.60 -15.71
C ASN A 91 -31.16 2.06 -15.60
N ASN A 92 -30.60 1.51 -14.53
CA ASN A 92 -30.27 0.07 -14.44
C ASN A 92 -30.96 -0.66 -13.28
N MET A 93 -31.53 0.05 -12.29
CA MET A 93 -32.13 -0.60 -11.12
C MET A 93 -33.55 -1.05 -11.43
N CYS A 94 -33.85 -2.31 -11.09
CA CYS A 94 -35.17 -2.92 -11.19
C CYS A 94 -35.58 -3.59 -9.87
N GLN A 95 -36.79 -4.12 -9.81
CA GLN A 95 -37.34 -4.71 -8.58
C GLN A 95 -36.57 -5.97 -8.13
N GLU A 96 -35.92 -6.67 -9.07
CA GLU A 96 -35.11 -7.86 -8.84
C GLU A 96 -33.64 -7.54 -8.51
N THR A 97 -33.26 -6.27 -8.49
CA THR A 97 -31.87 -5.88 -8.19
C THR A 97 -31.54 -6.18 -6.72
N LEU A 98 -30.45 -6.94 -6.51
CA LEU A 98 -29.96 -7.28 -5.18
C LEU A 98 -28.75 -6.42 -4.82
N PHE A 99 -28.73 -5.92 -3.58
CA PHE A 99 -27.56 -5.29 -3.00
C PHE A 99 -26.73 -6.33 -2.26
N CYS A 100 -25.51 -6.58 -2.74
CA CYS A 100 -24.58 -7.53 -2.15
C CYS A 100 -23.34 -6.79 -1.64
N THR A 101 -22.93 -7.10 -0.42
CA THR A 101 -21.64 -6.65 0.13
C THR A 101 -20.68 -7.83 0.19
N ILE A 102 -19.45 -7.62 -0.26
CA ILE A 102 -18.39 -8.61 -0.26
C ILE A 102 -17.18 -7.95 0.39
N ASP A 103 -16.58 -8.64 1.38
CA ASP A 103 -15.34 -8.22 2.02
C ASP A 103 -14.24 -9.23 1.69
N VAL A 104 -13.06 -8.73 1.32
CA VAL A 104 -11.90 -9.56 1.00
C VAL A 104 -11.05 -9.71 2.26
N ALA A 105 -10.92 -10.94 2.76
CA ALA A 105 -10.06 -11.23 3.89
C ALA A 105 -8.58 -11.09 3.52
N ASP A 106 -7.79 -10.52 4.43
CA ASP A 106 -6.33 -10.56 4.39
C ASP A 106 -5.67 -10.08 3.08
N LEU A 107 -6.30 -9.09 2.43
CA LEU A 107 -5.93 -8.56 1.11
C LEU A 107 -4.41 -8.37 0.91
N TYR A 108 -3.73 -7.70 1.85
CA TYR A 108 -2.30 -7.38 1.72
C TYR A 108 -1.39 -8.62 1.78
N THR A 109 -1.75 -9.62 2.59
CA THR A 109 -0.94 -10.84 2.72
C THR A 109 -1.24 -11.86 1.63
N MET A 110 -2.35 -11.69 0.91
CA MET A 110 -2.78 -12.57 -0.19
C MET A 110 -2.37 -12.08 -1.58
N VAL A 111 -1.61 -10.99 -1.69
CA VAL A 111 -1.07 -10.54 -2.98
C VAL A 111 -0.04 -11.57 -3.48
N PRO A 112 -0.25 -12.17 -4.68
CA PRO A 112 0.68 -13.18 -5.22
C PRO A 112 2.08 -12.61 -5.40
N GLN A 113 3.07 -13.27 -4.80
CA GLN A 113 4.47 -12.80 -4.83
C GLN A 113 5.15 -13.07 -6.18
N THR A 114 4.72 -14.10 -6.90
CA THR A 114 5.31 -14.52 -8.17
C THR A 114 4.77 -13.76 -9.38
N GLU A 115 3.51 -13.31 -9.31
CA GLU A 115 2.85 -12.59 -10.42
C GLU A 115 2.88 -11.07 -10.22
N GLY A 116 3.14 -10.60 -8.99
CA GLY A 116 3.19 -9.18 -8.62
C GLY A 116 4.54 -8.50 -8.83
N VAL A 117 5.58 -9.24 -9.21
CA VAL A 117 6.90 -8.71 -9.56
C VAL A 117 7.06 -8.86 -11.07
N LEU A 118 6.99 -7.74 -11.80
CA LEU A 118 7.35 -7.66 -13.21
C LEU A 118 8.82 -8.01 -13.44
#